data_AF-A0A2S6PZ08-F1
#
_entry.id   AF-A0A2S6PZ08-F1
#
_cell.length_a   1.000
_cell.length_b   1.000
_cell.length_c   1.000
_cell.angle_alpha   90.00
_cell.angle_beta   90.00
_cell.angle_gamma   90.00
#
_symmetry.space_group_name_H-M   'P 1'
#
loop_
_entity.id
_entity.type
_entity.pdbx_description
1 polymer ?
#
loop_
_entity_poly.entity_id
_entity_poly.type
_entity_poly.pdbx_seq_one_letter_code
_entity_poly.pdbx_strand_id
1 'polypeptide(L)'
;MDHLFTVTGATAMPVSRTGLAAESLLERQHLQEWVIAHPQVLGESVLVITAEYDRWADTDGVPARDRLDVLGLDATGRLVVVELKRGAADRDVHLQAITYAALVSRFDLGTLAEAHRDFLSRRGQDVDTEACTQRLLDHVDGEWSPELLQRPRQVIIAADFPKQVTHSVVWLSEMSLDIDLIQVGLWKVEGHVVAGFTKVYPTPEVEEFTLAPARVEGEAAAKKLRERSRSRNAVHVLVGAGLLPEGTRLRMTPRHGTTEAIRDAIDAWVEDDSSRATAVWTNNTAKPLIWDADGASYSPTGLANHIFTSVTSRTADGIQGTTWWDVDTSQVPSDVDAEEWATLAGINLAGLARQLNGTRKDWTQLHTLLGAVPAGRWTTYGDVAAVIGSHAVPVGRHLSACGQCPSPWRVLNAAGRVSDGFQWPDRTRTDTPREILGAEGVRFDGAVADAEMRLGQDDLRQLIDD
;
A
#
# COMPACT_ATOMS: atom_id res chain seq x y z
N MET A 1 5.14 8.96 -23.56
CA MET A 1 6.39 9.74 -23.66
C MET A 1 6.23 10.87 -22.68
N ASP A 2 7.03 10.89 -21.63
CA ASP A 2 6.81 11.82 -20.51
C ASP A 2 7.31 13.22 -20.89
N HIS A 3 6.45 14.21 -20.79
CA HIS A 3 6.78 15.60 -21.03
C HIS A 3 7.04 16.29 -19.68
N LEU A 4 8.30 16.64 -19.43
CA LEU A 4 8.70 17.32 -18.21
C LEU A 4 8.85 18.83 -18.49
N PHE A 5 8.34 19.67 -17.61
CA PHE A 5 8.40 21.13 -17.72
C PHE A 5 8.90 21.77 -16.42
N THR A 6 9.72 22.82 -16.52
CA THR A 6 9.91 23.76 -15.41
C THR A 6 8.80 24.81 -15.46
N VAL A 7 8.17 25.11 -14.31
CA VAL A 7 7.00 25.99 -14.23
C VAL A 7 7.33 27.22 -13.38
N THR A 8 6.96 28.41 -13.85
CA THR A 8 7.08 29.67 -13.10
C THR A 8 5.80 30.50 -13.28
N GLY A 9 4.92 30.47 -12.27
CA GLY A 9 3.59 31.08 -12.39
C GLY A 9 2.80 30.44 -13.53
N ALA A 10 2.41 31.23 -14.53
CA ALA A 10 1.65 30.77 -15.69
C ALA A 10 2.52 30.28 -16.87
N THR A 11 3.85 30.32 -16.75
CA THR A 11 4.77 29.87 -17.83
C THR A 11 5.31 28.48 -17.54
N ALA A 12 5.45 27.67 -18.59
CA ALA A 12 6.05 26.34 -18.55
C ALA A 12 7.08 26.19 -19.67
N MET A 13 8.28 25.73 -19.35
CA MET A 13 9.36 25.50 -20.33
C MET A 13 9.72 24.02 -20.38
N PRO A 14 9.80 23.40 -21.57
CA PRO A 14 10.10 21.98 -21.69
C PRO A 14 11.54 21.68 -21.24
N VAL A 15 11.69 20.58 -20.51
CA VAL A 15 12.99 20.09 -20.05
C VAL A 15 13.54 19.07 -21.06
N SER A 16 14.78 19.28 -21.49
CA SER A 16 15.46 18.37 -22.41
C SER A 16 15.78 17.03 -21.73
N ARG A 17 15.46 15.94 -22.43
CA ARG A 17 15.88 14.59 -22.03
C ARG A 17 17.40 14.43 -22.25
N THR A 18 18.05 13.71 -21.35
CA THR A 18 19.43 13.23 -21.49
C THR A 18 19.44 11.70 -21.28
N GLY A 19 20.63 11.09 -21.20
CA GLY A 19 20.77 9.66 -20.97
C GLY A 19 21.93 9.37 -20.05
N LEU A 20 21.93 8.19 -19.42
CA LEU A 20 22.97 7.78 -18.48
C LEU A 20 24.36 7.87 -19.12
N ALA A 21 24.51 7.41 -20.36
CA ALA A 21 25.77 7.48 -21.09
C ALA A 21 26.24 8.93 -21.34
N ALA A 22 25.33 9.85 -21.64
CA ALA A 22 25.65 11.25 -21.90
C ALA A 22 26.10 11.98 -20.62
N GLU A 23 25.51 11.63 -19.48
CA GLU A 23 25.89 12.16 -18.16
C GLU A 23 27.03 11.36 -17.49
N SER A 24 27.69 10.45 -18.21
CA SER A 24 28.79 9.59 -17.69
C SER A 24 28.38 8.71 -16.50
N LEU A 25 27.09 8.40 -16.39
CA LEU A 25 26.52 7.54 -15.36
C LEU A 25 26.59 6.07 -15.84
N LEU A 26 27.26 5.25 -15.04
CA LEU A 26 27.48 3.83 -15.28
C LEU A 26 26.39 2.97 -14.62
N GLU A 27 26.12 1.81 -15.21
CA GLU A 27 25.12 0.85 -14.76
C GLU A 27 25.34 0.41 -13.30
N ARG A 28 26.50 -0.19 -13.02
CA ARG A 28 26.83 -0.73 -11.69
C ARG A 28 27.09 0.33 -10.63
N GLN A 29 27.81 1.39 -11.00
CA GLN A 29 28.22 2.42 -10.04
C GLN A 29 27.13 3.42 -9.71
N HIS A 30 26.09 3.54 -10.55
CA HIS A 30 25.04 4.53 -10.37
C HIS A 30 23.65 3.93 -10.45
N LEU A 31 23.22 3.38 -11.59
CA LEU A 31 21.85 2.87 -11.75
C LEU A 31 21.50 1.79 -10.72
N GLN A 32 22.39 0.80 -10.54
CA GLN A 32 22.24 -0.24 -9.53
C GLN A 32 22.19 0.34 -8.11
N GLU A 33 23.07 1.28 -7.79
CA GLU A 33 23.10 1.92 -6.48
C GLU A 33 21.83 2.74 -6.19
N TRP A 34 21.24 3.39 -7.20
CA TRP A 34 19.95 4.05 -7.07
C TRP A 34 18.84 3.06 -6.78
N VAL A 35 18.79 1.93 -7.50
CA VAL A 35 17.80 0.87 -7.28
C VAL A 35 17.95 0.27 -5.88
N ILE A 36 19.19 0.05 -5.41
CA ILE A 36 19.45 -0.48 -4.07
C ILE A 36 19.04 0.51 -2.97
N ALA A 37 19.36 1.80 -3.14
CA ALA A 37 19.00 2.83 -2.18
C ALA A 37 17.51 3.17 -2.18
N HIS A 38 16.83 2.93 -3.31
CA HIS A 38 15.43 3.28 -3.53
C HIS A 38 14.66 2.09 -4.13
N PRO A 39 14.53 0.97 -3.40
CA PRO A 39 13.93 -0.26 -3.91
C PRO A 39 12.44 -0.13 -4.25
N GLN A 40 11.77 0.97 -3.86
CA GLN A 40 10.41 1.27 -4.30
C GLN A 40 10.26 1.35 -5.82
N VAL A 41 11.35 1.59 -6.57
CA VAL A 41 11.32 1.51 -8.04
C VAL A 41 11.03 0.10 -8.54
N LEU A 42 11.26 -0.92 -7.72
CA LEU A 42 10.98 -2.34 -8.00
C LEU A 42 9.57 -2.75 -7.57
N GLY A 43 8.69 -1.80 -7.21
CA GLY A 43 7.36 -2.07 -6.68
C GLY A 43 7.30 -1.94 -5.16
N GLU A 44 6.09 -2.10 -4.62
CA GLU A 44 5.81 -1.84 -3.21
C GLU A 44 6.55 -2.83 -2.28
N SER A 45 7.26 -2.27 -1.29
CA SER A 45 7.88 -3.00 -0.19
C SER A 45 8.78 -4.16 -0.64
N VAL A 46 9.86 -3.83 -1.35
CA VAL A 46 10.92 -4.78 -1.72
C VAL A 46 12.13 -4.58 -0.79
N LEU A 47 12.58 -5.65 -0.15
CA LEU A 47 13.85 -5.73 0.56
C LEU A 47 14.95 -6.23 -0.39
N VAL A 48 16.03 -5.46 -0.53
CA VAL A 48 17.21 -5.91 -1.29
C VAL A 48 17.95 -6.98 -0.48
N ILE A 49 18.02 -8.18 -1.03
CA ILE A 49 18.75 -9.30 -0.44
C ILE A 49 20.24 -9.15 -0.75
N THR A 50 20.59 -9.03 -2.03
CA THR A 50 21.98 -8.91 -2.46
C THR A 50 22.08 -8.23 -3.82
N ALA A 51 23.29 -7.84 -4.16
CA ALA A 51 23.64 -7.34 -5.49
C ALA A 51 24.92 -8.03 -5.97
N GLU A 52 25.00 -8.20 -7.28
CA GLU A 52 26.12 -8.82 -7.99
C GLU A 52 26.38 -10.28 -7.55
N TYR A 53 25.33 -11.09 -7.38
CA TYR A 53 25.48 -12.47 -6.93
C TYR A 53 26.06 -13.37 -8.03
N ASP A 54 27.23 -13.94 -7.78
CA ASP A 54 28.04 -14.75 -8.71
C ASP A 54 28.44 -16.13 -8.15
N ARG A 55 27.97 -16.50 -6.96
CA ARG A 55 28.29 -17.79 -6.32
C ARG A 55 27.40 -18.92 -6.84
N TRP A 56 27.35 -19.05 -8.16
CA TRP A 56 26.74 -20.18 -8.83
C TRP A 56 27.80 -21.25 -8.99
N ALA A 57 27.59 -22.43 -8.41
CA ALA A 57 28.45 -23.58 -8.65
C ALA A 57 27.62 -24.65 -9.37
N ASP A 58 28.18 -25.25 -10.42
CA ASP A 58 27.62 -26.50 -10.95
C ASP A 58 27.85 -27.65 -9.96
N THR A 59 27.32 -28.83 -10.29
CA THR A 59 27.44 -30.05 -9.45
C THR A 59 28.89 -30.47 -9.21
N ASP A 60 29.84 -30.01 -10.03
CA ASP A 60 31.26 -30.29 -9.94
C ASP A 60 32.04 -29.16 -9.25
N GLY A 61 31.35 -28.13 -8.75
CA GLY A 61 31.94 -27.00 -8.04
C GLY A 61 32.56 -25.93 -8.95
N VAL A 62 32.32 -25.97 -10.26
CA VAL A 62 32.83 -24.96 -11.19
C VAL A 62 31.97 -23.70 -11.10
N PRO A 63 32.57 -22.53 -10.82
CA PRO A 63 31.83 -21.28 -10.76
C PRO A 63 31.25 -20.91 -12.14
N ALA A 64 29.95 -20.63 -12.22
CA ALA A 64 29.38 -19.99 -13.40
C ALA A 64 29.85 -18.53 -13.46
N ARG A 65 30.14 -18.03 -14.67
CA ARG A 65 30.57 -16.63 -14.87
C ARG A 65 29.41 -15.62 -14.85
N ASP A 66 28.18 -16.11 -14.76
CA ASP A 66 26.98 -15.28 -14.78
C ASP A 66 26.77 -14.62 -13.43
N ARG A 67 26.19 -13.41 -13.45
CA ARG A 67 26.08 -12.58 -12.26
C ARG A 67 24.79 -11.80 -12.28
N LEU A 68 23.96 -12.06 -11.28
CA LEU A 68 22.70 -11.36 -11.09
C LEU A 68 22.96 -9.94 -10.58
N ASP A 69 22.37 -8.93 -11.21
CA ASP A 69 22.52 -7.53 -10.81
C ASP A 69 21.96 -7.26 -9.42
N VAL A 70 20.65 -7.48 -9.21
CA VAL A 70 20.02 -7.33 -7.88
C VAL A 70 19.01 -8.45 -7.64
N LEU A 71 19.06 -9.02 -6.43
CA LEU A 71 18.03 -9.90 -5.89
C LEU A 71 17.30 -9.19 -4.76
N GLY A 72 15.98 -9.10 -4.89
CA GLY A 72 15.08 -8.64 -3.85
C GLY A 72 14.17 -9.75 -3.33
N LEU A 73 13.50 -9.46 -2.23
CA LEU A 73 12.38 -10.21 -1.68
C LEU A 73 11.24 -9.20 -1.51
N ASP A 74 10.06 -9.49 -2.04
CA ASP A 74 8.89 -8.67 -1.77
C ASP A 74 8.22 -9.09 -0.45
N ALA A 75 7.39 -8.20 0.09
CA ALA A 75 6.65 -8.45 1.31
C ALA A 75 5.69 -9.67 1.21
N THR A 76 5.37 -10.19 0.02
CA THR A 76 4.59 -11.44 -0.08
C THR A 76 5.43 -12.68 0.13
N GLY A 77 6.77 -12.56 0.11
CA GLY A 77 7.71 -13.69 0.17
C GLY A 77 8.10 -14.22 -1.21
N ARG A 78 7.87 -13.47 -2.29
CA ARG A 78 8.37 -13.81 -3.63
C ARG A 78 9.71 -13.13 -3.88
N LEU A 79 10.60 -13.85 -4.55
CA LEU A 79 11.86 -13.29 -5.01
C LEU A 79 11.62 -12.30 -6.16
N VAL A 80 12.38 -11.22 -6.17
CA VAL A 80 12.38 -10.18 -7.21
C VAL A 80 13.73 -10.19 -7.89
N VAL A 81 13.80 -10.71 -9.11
CA VAL A 81 15.02 -10.79 -9.90
C VAL A 81 15.10 -9.57 -10.78
N VAL A 82 16.14 -8.76 -10.60
CA VAL A 82 16.29 -7.50 -11.31
C VAL A 82 17.46 -7.57 -12.27
N GLU A 83 17.22 -7.20 -13.52
CA GLU A 83 18.23 -7.03 -14.57
C GLU A 83 18.26 -5.57 -15.00
N LEU A 84 19.45 -4.97 -15.06
CA LEU A 84 19.63 -3.55 -15.32
C LEU A 84 20.38 -3.32 -16.63
N LYS A 85 19.91 -2.35 -17.43
CA LYS A 85 20.58 -1.89 -18.64
C LYS A 85 20.69 -0.36 -18.64
N ARG A 86 21.92 0.15 -18.72
CA ARG A 86 22.21 1.59 -18.86
C ARG A 86 21.56 2.20 -20.12
N GLY A 87 21.49 1.43 -21.19
CA GLY A 87 21.01 1.87 -22.51
C GLY A 87 19.70 1.20 -22.91
N ALA A 88 19.46 1.13 -24.22
CA ALA A 88 18.43 0.24 -24.74
C ALA A 88 18.77 -1.21 -24.35
N ALA A 89 17.76 -1.97 -23.95
CA ALA A 89 17.98 -3.34 -23.53
C ALA A 89 18.45 -4.22 -24.70
N ASP A 90 19.35 -5.15 -24.42
CA ASP A 90 19.81 -6.13 -25.40
C ASP A 90 18.65 -7.07 -25.81
N ARG A 91 18.74 -7.65 -27.01
CA ARG A 91 17.67 -8.50 -27.56
C ARG A 91 17.33 -9.69 -26.66
N ASP A 92 18.29 -10.18 -25.91
CA ASP A 92 18.27 -11.38 -25.07
C ASP A 92 18.19 -11.08 -23.56
N VAL A 93 17.99 -9.82 -23.16
CA VAL A 93 17.87 -9.42 -21.74
C VAL A 93 16.83 -10.25 -20.97
N HIS A 94 15.73 -10.63 -21.62
CA HIS A 94 14.68 -11.45 -21.03
C HIS A 94 15.14 -12.89 -20.78
N LEU A 95 16.05 -13.43 -21.60
CA LEU A 95 16.64 -14.75 -21.37
C LEU A 95 17.59 -14.73 -20.16
N GLN A 96 18.32 -13.63 -19.96
CA GLN A 96 19.15 -13.43 -18.76
C GLN A 96 18.27 -13.40 -17.50
N ALA A 97 17.21 -12.59 -17.51
CA ALA A 97 16.25 -12.52 -16.40
C ALA A 97 15.62 -13.88 -16.08
N ILE A 98 15.22 -14.67 -17.09
CA ILE A 98 14.68 -16.03 -16.92
C ILE A 98 15.75 -16.96 -16.33
N THR A 99 16.98 -16.90 -16.82
CA THR A 99 18.08 -17.73 -16.31
C THR A 99 18.30 -17.48 -14.82
N TYR A 100 18.39 -16.21 -14.42
CA TYR A 100 18.56 -15.87 -13.01
C TYR A 100 17.34 -16.23 -12.16
N ALA A 101 16.12 -16.04 -12.67
CA ALA A 101 14.91 -16.49 -12.00
C ALA A 101 14.93 -18.00 -11.76
N ALA A 102 15.32 -18.80 -12.76
CA ALA A 102 15.45 -20.24 -12.61
C ALA A 102 16.50 -20.63 -11.54
N LEU A 103 17.64 -19.94 -11.53
CA LEU A 103 18.71 -20.19 -10.56
C LEU A 103 18.28 -19.85 -9.12
N VAL A 104 17.76 -18.64 -8.87
CA VAL A 104 17.34 -18.22 -7.51
C VAL A 104 16.10 -18.96 -7.03
N SER A 105 15.29 -19.56 -7.91
CA SER A 105 14.11 -20.36 -7.54
C SER A 105 14.45 -21.56 -6.65
N ARG A 106 15.73 -21.92 -6.56
CA ARG A 106 16.27 -23.00 -5.72
C ARG A 106 16.76 -22.55 -4.35
N PHE A 107 16.75 -21.24 -4.07
CA PHE A 107 17.19 -20.73 -2.78
C PHE A 107 16.19 -21.08 -1.68
N ASP A 108 16.72 -21.28 -0.48
CA ASP A 108 15.97 -21.39 0.76
C ASP A 108 16.25 -20.19 1.68
N LEU A 109 15.60 -20.18 2.85
CA LEU A 109 15.75 -19.09 3.83
C LEU A 109 17.20 -18.91 4.29
N GLY A 110 17.92 -20.01 4.51
CA GLY A 110 19.32 -19.98 4.94
C GLY A 110 20.23 -19.35 3.89
N THR A 111 20.08 -19.78 2.63
CA THR A 111 20.81 -19.23 1.49
C THR A 111 20.57 -17.73 1.33
N LEU A 112 19.31 -17.28 1.47
CA LEU A 112 18.96 -15.87 1.40
C LEU A 112 19.54 -15.07 2.57
N ALA A 113 19.51 -15.61 3.79
CA ALA A 113 20.07 -14.96 4.98
C ALA A 113 21.58 -14.78 4.86
N GLU A 114 22.31 -15.79 4.36
CA GLU A 114 23.74 -15.70 4.11
C GLU A 114 24.07 -14.70 3.00
N ALA A 115 23.32 -14.72 1.89
CA ALA A 115 23.50 -13.75 0.82
C ALA A 115 23.26 -12.31 1.31
N HIS A 116 22.26 -12.12 2.19
CA HIS A 116 21.95 -10.82 2.79
C HIS A 116 23.03 -10.36 3.76
N ARG A 117 23.51 -11.25 4.64
CA ARG A 117 24.64 -10.98 5.53
C ARG A 117 25.86 -10.50 4.76
N ASP A 118 26.24 -11.23 3.71
CA ASP A 118 27.42 -10.91 2.91
C ASP A 118 27.26 -9.59 2.13
N PHE A 119 26.03 -9.27 1.72
CA PHE A 119 25.70 -7.97 1.14
C PHE A 119 25.85 -6.82 2.14
N LEU A 120 25.30 -6.97 3.35
CA LEU A 120 25.41 -5.97 4.42
C LEU A 120 26.86 -5.76 4.88
N SER A 121 27.62 -6.85 5.04
CA SER A 121 29.03 -6.80 5.43
C SER A 121 29.87 -6.01 4.43
N ARG A 122 29.66 -6.23 3.12
CA ARG A 122 30.30 -5.43 2.04
C ARG A 122 29.95 -3.94 2.11
N ARG A 123 28.83 -3.59 2.74
CA ARG A 123 28.36 -2.20 2.95
C ARG A 123 28.72 -1.66 4.34
N GLY A 124 29.60 -2.34 5.09
CA GLY A 124 30.07 -1.88 6.39
C GLY A 124 29.08 -2.12 7.53
N GLN A 125 28.07 -2.97 7.33
CA GLN A 125 27.13 -3.37 8.37
C GLN A 125 27.42 -4.83 8.77
N ASP A 126 27.99 -5.01 9.96
CA ASP A 126 28.24 -6.35 10.51
C ASP A 126 27.01 -6.82 11.27
N VAL A 127 26.36 -7.85 10.75
CA VAL A 127 25.11 -8.42 11.26
C VAL A 127 25.28 -9.93 11.17
N ASP A 128 24.90 -10.68 12.20
CA ASP A 128 24.97 -12.13 12.12
C ASP A 128 23.87 -12.73 11.22
N THR A 129 24.02 -14.02 10.88
CA THR A 129 23.06 -14.72 10.01
C THR A 129 21.67 -14.83 10.65
N GLU A 130 21.58 -14.91 11.98
CA GLU A 130 20.31 -15.08 12.70
C GLU A 130 19.48 -13.80 12.62
N ALA A 131 20.09 -12.64 12.86
CA ALA A 131 19.47 -11.34 12.67
C ALA A 131 19.10 -11.08 11.20
N CYS A 132 19.91 -11.54 10.23
CA CYS A 132 19.52 -11.49 8.83
C CYS A 132 18.28 -12.36 8.55
N THR A 133 18.24 -13.58 9.08
CA THR A 133 17.08 -14.48 9.00
C THR A 133 15.83 -13.80 9.55
N GLN A 134 15.93 -13.20 10.73
CA GLN A 134 14.82 -12.49 11.35
C GLN A 134 14.36 -11.31 10.50
N ARG A 135 15.27 -10.53 9.89
CA ARG A 135 14.91 -9.44 8.97
C ARG A 135 14.13 -9.93 7.75
N LEU A 136 14.48 -11.09 7.19
CA LEU A 136 13.74 -11.68 6.08
C LEU A 136 12.34 -12.12 6.51
N LEU A 137 12.23 -12.79 7.66
CA LEU A 137 10.94 -13.22 8.23
C LEU A 137 10.05 -12.02 8.57
N ASP A 138 10.62 -10.97 9.16
CA ASP A 138 9.95 -9.72 9.52
C ASP A 138 9.49 -8.90 8.32
N HIS A 139 10.14 -9.09 7.16
CA HIS A 139 9.78 -8.44 5.92
C HIS A 139 8.59 -9.11 5.23
N VAL A 140 8.46 -10.43 5.38
CA VAL A 140 7.40 -11.20 4.72
C VAL A 140 6.10 -11.15 5.54
N ASP A 141 5.03 -10.73 4.89
CA ASP A 141 3.68 -10.81 5.39
C ASP A 141 3.19 -12.26 5.35
N GLY A 142 3.08 -12.88 6.52
CA GLY A 142 2.61 -14.26 6.63
C GLY A 142 3.70 -15.25 6.96
N GLU A 143 3.34 -16.53 6.90
CA GLU A 143 4.30 -17.61 7.13
C GLU A 143 5.34 -17.63 6.00
N TRP A 144 6.58 -18.02 6.28
CA TRP A 144 7.55 -18.29 5.22
C TRP A 144 7.07 -19.44 4.34
N SER A 145 7.03 -19.25 3.01
CA SER A 145 6.52 -20.26 2.07
C SER A 145 7.56 -20.54 0.99
N PRO A 146 8.26 -21.69 1.06
CA PRO A 146 9.25 -22.07 0.03
C PRO A 146 8.67 -22.11 -1.39
N GLU A 147 7.37 -22.40 -1.54
CA GLU A 147 6.69 -22.42 -2.85
C GLU A 147 6.63 -21.04 -3.52
N LEU A 148 6.66 -19.95 -2.74
CA LEU A 148 6.67 -18.58 -3.28
C LEU A 148 8.07 -18.17 -3.77
N LEU A 149 9.13 -18.71 -3.17
CA LEU A 149 10.51 -18.52 -3.65
C LEU A 149 10.70 -19.14 -5.03
N GLN A 150 10.02 -20.27 -5.29
CA GLN A 150 10.05 -20.97 -6.57
C GLN A 150 9.34 -20.22 -7.71
N ARG A 151 8.71 -19.07 -7.42
CA ARG A 151 8.01 -18.23 -8.40
C ARG A 151 8.53 -16.79 -8.43
N PRO A 152 9.82 -16.57 -8.75
CA PRO A 152 10.37 -15.22 -8.79
C PRO A 152 9.62 -14.35 -9.80
N ARG A 153 9.36 -13.11 -9.41
CA ARG A 153 8.99 -12.04 -10.32
C ARG A 153 10.26 -11.46 -10.94
N GLN A 154 10.21 -11.11 -12.21
CA GLN A 154 11.33 -10.51 -12.93
C GLN A 154 11.05 -9.02 -13.12
N VAL A 155 12.07 -8.19 -12.96
CA VAL A 155 12.00 -6.75 -13.21
C VAL A 155 13.17 -6.38 -14.10
N ILE A 156 12.89 -5.89 -15.30
CA ILE A 156 13.94 -5.44 -16.23
C ILE A 156 13.88 -3.92 -16.28
N ILE A 157 14.99 -3.25 -15.97
CA ILE A 157 15.10 -1.79 -16.02
C ILE A 157 16.04 -1.38 -17.13
N ALA A 158 15.57 -0.58 -18.09
CA ALA A 158 16.37 -0.12 -19.22
C ALA A 158 16.00 1.30 -19.67
N ALA A 159 16.88 1.98 -20.40
CA ALA A 159 16.56 3.30 -20.95
C ALA A 159 15.54 3.24 -22.09
N ASP A 160 15.46 2.10 -22.77
CA ASP A 160 14.50 1.79 -23.84
C ASP A 160 14.37 0.27 -24.03
N PHE A 161 13.24 -0.18 -24.59
CA PHE A 161 12.99 -1.60 -24.87
C PHE A 161 12.69 -1.83 -26.35
N PRO A 162 13.51 -2.61 -27.08
CA PRO A 162 13.22 -3.00 -28.44
C PRO A 162 11.91 -3.79 -28.54
N LYS A 163 11.19 -3.65 -29.66
CA LYS A 163 9.90 -4.34 -29.88
C LYS A 163 9.99 -5.86 -29.73
N GLN A 164 11.14 -6.44 -30.04
CA GLN A 164 11.39 -7.88 -29.90
C GLN A 164 11.39 -8.29 -28.42
N VAL A 165 11.97 -7.47 -27.53
CA VAL A 165 11.96 -7.71 -26.08
C VAL A 165 10.54 -7.60 -25.55
N THR A 166 9.84 -6.50 -25.89
CA THR A 166 8.46 -6.30 -25.44
C THR A 166 7.52 -7.40 -25.92
N HIS A 167 7.66 -7.85 -27.17
CA HIS A 167 6.84 -8.94 -27.72
C HIS A 167 7.07 -10.27 -27.00
N SER A 168 8.33 -10.64 -26.75
CA SER A 168 8.65 -11.84 -25.96
C SER A 168 8.08 -11.75 -24.55
N VAL A 169 8.23 -10.60 -23.88
CA VAL A 169 7.77 -10.40 -22.51
C VAL A 169 6.25 -10.50 -22.41
N VAL A 170 5.51 -9.89 -23.33
CA VAL A 170 4.04 -10.02 -23.39
C VAL A 170 3.62 -11.48 -23.49
N TRP A 171 4.22 -12.25 -24.41
CA TRP A 171 3.92 -13.67 -24.58
C TRP A 171 4.29 -14.50 -23.34
N LEU A 172 5.44 -14.23 -22.72
CA LEU A 172 5.86 -14.92 -21.49
C LEU A 172 4.88 -14.65 -20.33
N SER A 173 4.35 -13.43 -20.23
CA SER A 173 3.34 -13.09 -19.23
C SER A 173 1.98 -13.72 -19.49
N GLU A 174 1.58 -13.91 -20.76
CA GLU A 174 0.43 -14.77 -21.10
C GLU A 174 0.66 -16.22 -20.63
N MET A 175 1.91 -16.69 -20.61
CA MET A 175 2.30 -17.98 -20.05
C MET A 175 2.45 -17.97 -18.52
N SER A 176 1.95 -16.94 -17.84
CA SER A 176 1.98 -16.76 -16.38
C SER A 176 3.36 -16.49 -15.78
N LEU A 177 4.31 -15.98 -16.58
CA LEU A 177 5.56 -15.41 -16.04
C LEU A 177 5.37 -13.95 -15.69
N ASP A 178 5.65 -13.62 -14.44
CA ASP A 178 5.51 -12.28 -13.90
C ASP A 178 6.76 -11.45 -14.23
N ILE A 179 6.64 -10.56 -15.20
CA ILE A 179 7.75 -9.77 -15.74
C ILE A 179 7.32 -8.31 -15.85
N ASP A 180 8.03 -7.45 -15.13
CA ASP A 180 7.89 -6.01 -15.23
C ASP A 180 8.95 -5.43 -16.16
N LEU A 181 8.54 -4.50 -17.01
CA LEU A 181 9.45 -3.64 -17.77
C LEU A 181 9.35 -2.23 -17.20
N ILE A 182 10.49 -1.71 -16.74
CA ILE A 182 10.58 -0.35 -16.17
C ILE A 182 11.56 0.45 -17.02
N GLN A 183 11.07 1.54 -17.59
CA GLN A 183 11.89 2.46 -18.36
C GLN A 183 12.51 3.51 -17.43
N VAL A 184 13.84 3.67 -17.49
CA VAL A 184 14.54 4.78 -16.83
C VAL A 184 14.77 5.93 -17.81
N GLY A 185 14.28 7.11 -17.47
CA GLY A 185 14.48 8.36 -18.20
C GLY A 185 15.29 9.36 -17.40
N LEU A 186 16.17 10.13 -18.05
CA LEU A 186 16.92 11.21 -17.41
C LEU A 186 16.60 12.55 -18.05
N TRP A 187 16.59 13.59 -17.23
CA TRP A 187 16.40 14.99 -17.63
C TRP A 187 17.38 15.89 -16.90
N LYS A 188 17.69 17.05 -17.49
CA LYS A 188 18.55 18.05 -16.87
C LYS A 188 17.75 19.29 -16.49
N VAL A 189 17.55 19.51 -15.19
CA VAL A 189 16.77 20.63 -14.63
C VAL A 189 17.70 21.50 -13.80
N GLU A 190 17.88 22.76 -14.19
CA GLU A 190 18.68 23.75 -13.42
C GLU A 190 20.06 23.22 -12.98
N GLY A 191 20.74 22.49 -13.86
CA GLY A 191 22.06 21.89 -13.59
C GLY A 191 22.05 20.55 -12.86
N HIS A 192 20.89 20.10 -12.36
CA HIS A 192 20.71 18.81 -11.70
C HIS A 192 20.21 17.76 -12.69
N VAL A 193 20.64 16.51 -12.50
CA VAL A 193 20.11 15.36 -13.24
C VAL A 193 18.96 14.77 -12.46
N VAL A 194 17.80 14.65 -13.10
CA VAL A 194 16.59 14.03 -12.54
C VAL A 194 16.37 12.71 -13.26
N ALA A 195 16.20 11.62 -12.50
CA ALA A 195 15.87 10.31 -13.03
C ALA A 195 14.40 9.96 -12.72
N GLY A 196 13.68 9.49 -13.72
CA GLY A 196 12.32 8.97 -13.60
C GLY A 196 12.28 7.50 -14.00
N PHE A 197 11.49 6.71 -13.29
CA PHE A 197 11.29 5.29 -13.53
C PHE A 197 9.81 5.04 -13.82
N THR A 198 9.52 4.59 -15.03
CA THR A 198 8.15 4.42 -15.52
C THR A 198 7.91 2.96 -15.83
N LYS A 199 6.93 2.33 -15.17
CA LYS A 199 6.52 0.96 -15.51
C LYS A 199 5.80 0.98 -16.86
N VAL A 200 6.42 0.38 -17.87
CA VAL A 200 5.87 0.32 -19.24
C VAL A 200 5.15 -0.99 -19.53
N TYR A 201 5.44 -2.04 -18.75
CA TYR A 201 4.72 -3.32 -18.80
C TYR A 201 4.71 -4.01 -17.42
N PRO A 202 3.59 -4.66 -17.03
CA PRO A 202 2.25 -4.39 -17.55
C PRO A 202 1.92 -2.90 -17.38
N THR A 203 1.13 -2.32 -18.29
CA THR A 203 0.66 -0.94 -18.06
C THR A 203 -0.24 -0.93 -16.82
N PRO A 204 -0.19 0.10 -15.96
CA PRO A 204 -0.97 0.14 -14.73
C PRO A 204 -2.49 -0.09 -14.94
N GLU A 205 -3.02 0.30 -16.09
CA GLU A 205 -4.42 0.08 -16.49
C GLU A 205 -4.75 -1.40 -16.80
N VAL A 206 -3.77 -2.20 -17.21
CA VAL A 206 -3.95 -3.62 -17.55
C VAL A 206 -3.92 -4.52 -16.31
N GLU A 207 -3.19 -4.13 -15.25
CA GLU A 207 -3.18 -4.85 -13.97
C GLU A 207 -4.59 -4.97 -13.35
N GLU A 208 -5.48 -4.01 -13.59
CA GLU A 208 -6.86 -4.02 -13.08
C GLU A 208 -7.83 -4.91 -13.89
N PHE A 209 -7.53 -5.22 -15.16
CA PHE A 209 -8.51 -5.83 -16.08
C PHE A 209 -8.18 -7.25 -16.58
N THR A 210 -6.97 -7.77 -16.39
CA THR A 210 -6.62 -9.10 -16.92
C THR A 210 -6.87 -10.23 -15.92
N LEU A 211 -7.93 -11.00 -16.16
CA LEU A 211 -8.08 -12.35 -15.59
C LEU A 211 -7.31 -13.36 -16.46
N ALA A 212 -6.11 -13.75 -16.03
CA ALA A 212 -5.37 -14.84 -16.67
C ALA A 212 -5.99 -16.22 -16.30
N PRO A 213 -6.08 -17.17 -17.24
CA PRO A 213 -6.48 -18.54 -16.92
C PRO A 213 -5.40 -19.21 -16.05
N ALA A 214 -5.79 -19.72 -14.89
CA ALA A 214 -4.90 -20.50 -14.04
C ALA A 214 -4.62 -21.86 -14.72
N ARG A 215 -3.34 -22.16 -14.99
CA ARG A 215 -2.90 -23.55 -15.21
C ARG A 215 -2.87 -24.28 -13.86
N VAL A 216 -3.20 -25.57 -13.90
CA VAL A 216 -3.38 -26.44 -12.71
C VAL A 216 -2.09 -26.58 -11.87
N GLU A 217 -0.91 -26.36 -12.45
CA GLU A 217 0.34 -26.38 -11.69
C GLU A 217 0.54 -25.09 -10.87
N GLY A 218 0.34 -25.24 -9.56
CA GLY A 218 0.58 -24.26 -8.50
C GLY A 218 -0.52 -23.23 -8.27
N GLU A 219 -1.77 -23.69 -8.35
CA GLU A 219 -2.93 -23.00 -7.76
C GLU A 219 -2.71 -22.65 -6.29
N ALA A 220 -2.04 -23.51 -5.51
CA ALA A 220 -1.78 -23.25 -4.09
C ALA A 220 -0.88 -22.02 -3.88
N ALA A 221 0.23 -21.91 -4.62
CA ALA A 221 1.12 -20.75 -4.55
C ALA A 221 0.45 -19.49 -5.12
N ALA A 222 -0.32 -19.61 -6.21
CA ALA A 222 -1.09 -18.50 -6.77
C ALA A 222 -2.18 -18.00 -5.81
N LYS A 223 -2.85 -18.91 -5.09
CA LYS A 223 -3.83 -18.60 -4.05
C LYS A 223 -3.17 -17.88 -2.87
N LYS A 224 -2.08 -18.43 -2.32
CA LYS A 224 -1.29 -17.81 -1.25
C LYS A 224 -0.83 -16.40 -1.62
N LEU A 225 -0.27 -16.23 -2.83
CA LEU A 225 0.13 -14.92 -3.34
C LEU A 225 -1.06 -13.95 -3.39
N ARG A 226 -2.18 -14.35 -4.00
CA ARG A 226 -3.38 -13.51 -4.08
C ARG A 226 -3.93 -13.13 -2.69
N GLU A 227 -3.88 -14.03 -1.72
CA GLU A 227 -4.30 -13.75 -0.33
C GLU A 227 -3.39 -12.72 0.35
N ARG A 228 -2.06 -12.82 0.17
CA ARG A 228 -1.09 -11.84 0.70
C ARG A 228 -1.21 -10.49 0.02
N SER A 229 -1.26 -10.45 -1.31
CA SER A 229 -1.45 -9.21 -2.08
C SER A 229 -2.75 -8.51 -1.69
N ARG A 230 -3.85 -9.24 -1.48
CA ARG A 230 -5.12 -8.65 -0.99
C ARG A 230 -5.00 -8.09 0.42
N SER A 231 -4.29 -8.77 1.31
CA SER A 231 -4.09 -8.28 2.69
C SER A 231 -3.25 -7.01 2.73
N ARG A 232 -2.21 -6.93 1.88
CA ARG A 232 -1.40 -5.72 1.74
C ARG A 232 -2.17 -4.58 1.09
N ASN A 233 -2.89 -4.88 0.00
CA ASN A 233 -3.79 -3.91 -0.63
C ASN A 233 -4.81 -3.37 0.40
N ALA A 234 -5.29 -4.20 1.33
CA ALA A 234 -6.18 -3.71 2.38
C ALA A 234 -5.54 -2.63 3.28
N VAL A 235 -4.29 -2.82 3.73
CA VAL A 235 -3.58 -1.80 4.51
C VAL A 235 -3.37 -0.52 3.68
N HIS A 236 -2.93 -0.65 2.43
CA HIS A 236 -2.72 0.49 1.53
C HIS A 236 -4.01 1.26 1.26
N VAL A 237 -5.12 0.56 1.03
CA VAL A 237 -6.45 1.17 0.86
C VAL A 237 -6.86 1.92 2.11
N LEU A 238 -6.66 1.34 3.30
CA LEU A 238 -7.03 1.99 4.56
C LEU A 238 -6.19 3.25 4.83
N VAL A 239 -4.87 3.17 4.64
CA VAL A 239 -3.97 4.32 4.78
C VAL A 239 -4.28 5.39 3.73
N GLY A 240 -4.45 4.98 2.47
CA GLY A 240 -4.75 5.87 1.35
C GLY A 240 -6.10 6.59 1.51
N ALA A 241 -7.12 5.88 1.99
CA ALA A 241 -8.44 6.44 2.30
C ALA A 241 -8.42 7.30 3.57
N GLY A 242 -7.45 7.13 4.47
CA GLY A 242 -7.37 7.87 5.72
C GLY A 242 -8.52 7.56 6.70
N LEU A 243 -9.14 6.37 6.56
CA LEU A 243 -10.29 5.96 7.37
C LEU A 243 -9.95 5.83 8.85
N LEU A 244 -8.77 5.30 9.17
CA LEU A 244 -8.30 5.12 10.54
C LEU A 244 -7.35 6.27 10.89
N PRO A 245 -7.71 7.18 11.83
CA PRO A 245 -6.76 8.14 12.37
C PRO A 245 -5.52 7.48 12.96
N GLU A 246 -4.40 8.20 12.93
CA GLU A 246 -3.19 7.76 13.62
C GLU A 246 -3.48 7.67 15.13
N GLY A 247 -3.02 6.59 15.76
CA GLY A 247 -3.34 6.32 17.15
C GLY A 247 -4.65 5.54 17.37
N THR A 248 -5.39 5.20 16.30
CA THR A 248 -6.63 4.42 16.44
C THR A 248 -6.36 3.11 17.15
N ARG A 249 -7.10 2.84 18.22
CA ARG A 249 -6.97 1.59 18.97
C ARG A 249 -7.70 0.46 18.23
N LEU A 250 -7.04 -0.68 18.13
CA LEU A 250 -7.56 -1.90 17.53
C LEU A 250 -7.61 -3.00 18.58
N ARG A 251 -8.67 -3.80 18.50
CA ARG A 251 -8.87 -4.96 19.36
C ARG A 251 -8.60 -6.23 18.59
N MET A 252 -7.85 -7.14 19.19
CA MET A 252 -7.61 -8.45 18.63
C MET A 252 -8.90 -9.28 18.67
N THR A 253 -9.23 -9.93 17.56
CA THR A 253 -10.35 -10.84 17.40
C THR A 253 -9.91 -11.92 16.42
N PRO A 254 -9.27 -13.02 16.87
CA PRO A 254 -8.71 -14.02 15.97
C PRO A 254 -9.81 -14.68 15.12
N ARG A 255 -9.68 -14.61 13.78
CA ARG A 255 -10.66 -15.16 12.83
C ARG A 255 -10.05 -16.22 11.91
N HIS A 256 -9.52 -15.82 10.75
CA HIS A 256 -8.95 -16.74 9.77
C HIS A 256 -7.73 -17.49 10.34
N GLY A 257 -7.58 -18.77 10.04
CA GLY A 257 -6.42 -19.57 10.46
C GLY A 257 -6.45 -20.06 11.90
N THR A 258 -7.58 -19.90 12.61
CA THR A 258 -7.79 -20.42 13.98
C THR A 258 -9.01 -21.33 14.04
N THR A 259 -8.90 -22.43 14.79
CA THR A 259 -10.05 -23.23 15.23
C THR A 259 -10.63 -22.65 16.52
N GLU A 260 -11.82 -23.08 16.93
CA GLU A 260 -12.44 -22.66 18.20
C GLU A 260 -11.50 -22.91 19.39
N ALA A 261 -10.94 -24.11 19.50
CA ALA A 261 -9.98 -24.44 20.56
C ALA A 261 -8.71 -23.55 20.57
N ILE A 262 -8.25 -23.08 19.40
CA ILE A 262 -7.12 -22.14 19.33
C ILE A 262 -7.55 -20.74 19.78
N ARG A 263 -8.77 -20.31 19.47
CA ARG A 263 -9.29 -19.03 19.95
C ARG A 263 -9.42 -19.02 21.47
N ASP A 264 -9.99 -20.08 22.05
CA ASP A 264 -10.10 -20.22 23.51
C ASP A 264 -8.72 -20.18 24.19
N ALA A 265 -7.71 -20.80 23.58
CA ALA A 265 -6.33 -20.76 24.08
C ALA A 265 -5.71 -19.36 23.98
N ILE A 266 -5.96 -18.63 22.89
CA ILE A 266 -5.51 -17.24 22.74
C ILE A 266 -6.21 -16.35 23.78
N ASP A 267 -7.51 -16.54 24.00
CA ASP A 267 -8.28 -15.75 24.97
C ASP A 267 -7.74 -15.97 26.40
N ALA A 268 -7.48 -17.22 26.80
CA ALA A 268 -6.84 -17.53 28.09
C ALA A 268 -5.43 -16.91 28.21
N TRP A 269 -4.64 -16.94 27.14
CA TRP A 269 -3.31 -16.33 27.11
C TRP A 269 -3.35 -14.79 27.18
N VAL A 270 -4.43 -14.16 26.70
CA VAL A 270 -4.68 -12.72 26.82
C VAL A 270 -5.18 -12.36 28.23
N GLU A 271 -5.94 -13.22 28.90
CA GLU A 271 -6.40 -12.98 30.29
C GLU A 271 -5.22 -12.81 31.26
N ASP A 272 -4.12 -13.53 31.04
CA ASP A 272 -2.88 -13.39 31.82
C ASP A 272 -2.23 -12.00 31.69
N ASP A 273 -2.44 -11.33 30.55
CA ASP A 273 -1.86 -10.02 30.26
C ASP A 273 -2.72 -9.27 29.24
N SER A 274 -3.58 -8.41 29.77
CA SER A 274 -4.55 -7.63 28.98
C SER A 274 -3.93 -6.73 27.90
N SER A 275 -2.64 -6.39 27.99
CA SER A 275 -1.94 -5.61 26.95
C SER A 275 -1.82 -6.38 25.64
N ARG A 276 -1.91 -7.72 25.67
CA ARG A 276 -1.86 -8.56 24.47
C ARG A 276 -3.09 -8.42 23.58
N ALA A 277 -4.20 -7.91 24.12
CA ALA A 277 -5.48 -7.81 23.44
C ALA A 277 -5.56 -6.66 22.42
N THR A 278 -4.64 -5.69 22.48
CA THR A 278 -4.78 -4.43 21.75
C THR A 278 -3.53 -4.05 20.98
N ALA A 279 -3.74 -3.29 19.90
CA ALA A 279 -2.68 -2.66 19.14
C ALA A 279 -3.11 -1.25 18.73
N VAL A 280 -2.14 -0.39 18.46
CA VAL A 280 -2.36 0.97 17.97
C VAL A 280 -2.06 1.03 16.47
N TRP A 281 -2.99 1.58 15.70
CA TRP A 281 -2.85 1.83 14.28
C TRP A 281 -1.93 3.03 14.00
N THR A 282 -1.03 2.85 13.05
CA THR A 282 -0.18 3.88 12.46
C THR A 282 -0.39 3.89 10.94
N ASN A 283 -0.18 5.04 10.30
CA ASN A 283 -0.30 5.15 8.85
C ASN A 283 0.94 4.62 8.10
N ASN A 284 1.70 3.70 8.71
CA ASN A 284 2.81 3.00 8.09
C ASN A 284 2.26 1.82 7.26
N THR A 285 2.35 1.90 5.93
CA THR A 285 1.79 0.86 5.04
C THR A 285 2.49 -0.49 5.14
N ALA A 286 3.70 -0.56 5.68
CA ALA A 286 4.43 -1.82 5.83
C ALA A 286 4.15 -2.49 7.18
N LYS A 287 4.21 -1.73 8.27
CA LYS A 287 4.00 -2.24 9.64
C LYS A 287 3.06 -1.31 10.41
N PRO A 288 1.75 -1.33 10.10
CA PRO A 288 0.80 -0.37 10.64
C PRO A 288 0.45 -0.60 12.12
N LEU A 289 0.78 -1.74 12.72
CA LEU A 289 0.34 -2.08 14.07
C LEU A 289 1.48 -1.93 15.07
N ILE A 290 1.33 -1.09 16.09
CA ILE A 290 2.17 -1.12 17.29
C ILE A 290 1.46 -1.99 18.32
N TRP A 291 2.05 -3.11 18.72
CA TRP A 291 1.41 -4.02 19.68
C TRP A 291 1.58 -3.52 21.11
N ASP A 292 0.51 -3.48 21.90
CA ASP A 292 0.55 -2.88 23.25
C ASP A 292 1.40 -3.70 24.24
N ALA A 293 1.63 -4.99 23.97
CA ALA A 293 2.38 -5.88 24.87
C ALA A 293 3.90 -5.67 24.86
N ASP A 294 4.48 -5.25 23.72
CA ASP A 294 5.93 -5.04 23.58
C ASP A 294 6.32 -3.69 22.96
N GLY A 295 5.36 -2.93 22.44
CA GLY A 295 5.58 -1.64 21.79
C GLY A 295 6.27 -1.73 20.43
N ALA A 296 6.46 -2.93 19.86
CA ALA A 296 7.07 -3.11 18.56
C ALA A 296 6.05 -2.97 17.41
N SER A 297 6.55 -2.61 16.23
CA SER A 297 5.72 -2.45 15.02
C SER A 297 5.67 -3.74 14.20
N TYR A 298 4.48 -4.09 13.73
CA TYR A 298 4.18 -5.31 12.99
C TYR A 298 3.28 -5.05 11.78
N SER A 299 3.38 -5.92 10.78
CA SER A 299 2.30 -6.09 9.82
C SER A 299 1.14 -6.87 10.46
N PRO A 300 -0.12 -6.71 10.00
CA PRO A 300 -1.25 -7.43 10.59
C PRO A 300 -1.06 -8.94 10.60
N THR A 301 -0.44 -9.48 9.55
CA THR A 301 -0.18 -10.92 9.44
C THR A 301 1.03 -11.34 10.26
N GLY A 302 2.10 -10.54 10.29
CA GLY A 302 3.26 -10.80 11.13
C GLY A 302 2.89 -10.91 12.61
N LEU A 303 2.07 -9.98 13.12
CA LEU A 303 1.61 -10.01 14.50
C LEU A 303 0.70 -11.21 14.79
N ALA A 304 -0.23 -11.52 13.89
CA ALA A 304 -1.12 -12.66 14.07
C ALA A 304 -0.35 -14.01 14.11
N ASN A 305 0.67 -14.18 13.26
CA ASN A 305 1.55 -15.34 13.32
C ASN A 305 2.39 -15.39 14.59
N HIS A 306 2.91 -14.25 15.03
CA HIS A 306 3.66 -14.15 16.28
C HIS A 306 2.81 -14.61 17.47
N ILE A 307 1.58 -14.11 17.58
CA ILE A 307 0.63 -14.49 18.63
C ILE A 307 0.25 -15.97 18.54
N PHE A 308 -0.09 -16.46 17.34
CA PHE A 308 -0.42 -17.87 17.13
C PHE A 308 0.70 -18.80 17.59
N THR A 309 1.95 -18.47 17.24
CA THR A 309 3.12 -19.28 17.59
C THR A 309 3.38 -19.24 19.09
N SER A 310 3.27 -18.07 19.72
CA SER A 310 3.42 -17.92 21.17
C SER A 310 2.42 -18.74 21.97
N VAL A 311 1.19 -18.89 21.47
CA VAL A 311 0.14 -19.66 22.15
C VAL A 311 0.22 -21.15 21.86
N THR A 312 0.47 -21.53 20.61
CA THR A 312 0.36 -22.94 20.17
C THR A 312 1.69 -23.69 20.11
N SER A 313 2.82 -22.97 20.17
CA SER A 313 4.17 -23.49 19.88
C SER A 313 4.28 -24.14 18.49
N ARG A 314 3.41 -23.75 17.55
CA ARG A 314 3.34 -24.26 16.17
C ARG A 314 3.32 -23.10 15.19
N THR A 315 3.73 -23.35 13.95
CA THR A 315 3.46 -22.42 12.85
C THR A 315 2.02 -22.59 12.35
N ALA A 316 1.40 -21.50 11.93
CA ALA A 316 0.04 -21.50 11.40
C ALA A 316 0.06 -21.79 9.89
N ASP A 317 -0.85 -22.62 9.40
CA ASP A 317 -1.04 -22.91 7.96
C ASP A 317 -1.73 -21.74 7.22
N GLY A 318 -1.13 -20.55 7.27
CA GLY A 318 -1.64 -19.33 6.64
C GLY A 318 -2.70 -18.59 7.45
N ILE A 319 -2.35 -17.38 7.92
CA ILE A 319 -3.26 -16.45 8.57
C ILE A 319 -3.51 -15.25 7.66
N GLN A 320 -4.76 -14.81 7.58
CA GLN A 320 -5.11 -13.50 7.02
C GLN A 320 -5.16 -12.48 8.16
N GLY A 321 -4.03 -11.84 8.47
CA GLY A 321 -3.89 -11.00 9.66
C GLY A 321 -4.82 -9.80 9.70
N THR A 322 -5.19 -9.24 8.55
CA THR A 322 -6.17 -8.14 8.46
C THR A 322 -7.59 -8.53 8.91
N THR A 323 -7.86 -9.81 9.14
CA THR A 323 -9.13 -10.28 9.73
C THR A 323 -9.08 -10.40 11.25
N TRP A 324 -7.92 -10.25 11.87
CA TRP A 324 -7.70 -10.42 13.31
C TRP A 324 -7.88 -9.15 14.13
N TRP A 325 -8.12 -8.01 13.48
CA TRP A 325 -8.12 -6.70 14.13
C TRP A 325 -9.39 -5.95 13.79
N ASP A 326 -10.20 -5.70 14.81
CA ASP A 326 -11.41 -4.88 14.74
C ASP A 326 -11.12 -3.49 15.31
N VAL A 327 -11.78 -2.45 14.80
CA VAL A 327 -11.64 -1.09 15.34
C VAL A 327 -12.26 -1.04 16.73
N ASP A 328 -11.51 -0.53 17.72
CA ASP A 328 -12.07 -0.27 19.04
C ASP A 328 -12.90 1.03 19.01
N THR A 329 -14.19 0.87 18.72
CA THR A 329 -15.14 1.99 18.63
C THR A 329 -15.50 2.61 19.99
N SER A 330 -15.03 2.03 21.10
CA SER A 330 -15.22 2.64 22.43
C SER A 330 -14.35 3.88 22.65
N GLN A 331 -13.27 4.03 21.88
CA GLN A 331 -12.39 5.18 21.89
C GLN A 331 -12.63 6.00 20.62
N VAL A 332 -13.47 7.03 20.72
CA VAL A 332 -13.80 7.92 19.60
C VAL A 332 -12.70 8.98 19.46
N PRO A 333 -12.05 9.09 18.28
CA PRO A 333 -11.11 10.18 18.00
C PRO A 333 -11.78 11.55 18.12
N SER A 334 -11.06 12.56 18.62
CA SER A 334 -11.63 13.88 18.88
C SER A 334 -12.11 14.63 17.63
N ASP A 335 -11.60 14.26 16.44
CA ASP A 335 -11.93 14.85 15.14
C ASP A 335 -12.98 14.04 14.36
N VAL A 336 -13.64 13.07 15.01
CA VAL A 336 -14.59 12.15 14.36
C VAL A 336 -15.93 12.15 15.12
N ASP A 337 -17.03 12.12 14.38
CA ASP A 337 -18.37 11.99 14.95
C ASP A 337 -18.57 10.60 15.59
N ALA A 338 -19.11 10.55 16.80
CA ALA A 338 -19.26 9.32 17.56
C ALA A 338 -20.26 8.32 16.95
N GLU A 339 -21.32 8.81 16.30
CA GLU A 339 -22.30 7.95 15.64
C GLU A 339 -21.69 7.33 14.37
N GLU A 340 -20.88 8.09 13.64
CA GLU A 340 -20.14 7.59 12.47
C GLU A 340 -19.01 6.63 12.85
N TRP A 341 -18.32 6.89 13.96
CA TRP A 341 -17.29 5.98 14.45
C TRP A 341 -17.89 4.64 14.88
N ALA A 342 -19.08 4.66 15.50
CA ALA A 342 -19.79 3.46 15.91
C ALA A 342 -20.17 2.53 14.74
N THR A 343 -20.30 3.04 13.51
CA THR A 343 -20.60 2.19 12.33
C THR A 343 -19.44 1.26 11.95
N LEU A 344 -18.24 1.51 12.46
CA LEU A 344 -17.07 0.65 12.25
C LEU A 344 -17.05 -0.57 13.18
N ALA A 345 -17.97 -0.66 14.14
CA ALA A 345 -17.98 -1.72 15.14
C ALA A 345 -18.12 -3.12 14.52
N GLY A 346 -17.23 -4.03 14.92
CA GLY A 346 -17.23 -5.43 14.47
C GLY A 346 -16.75 -5.64 13.02
N ILE A 347 -16.28 -4.59 12.34
CA ILE A 347 -15.67 -4.69 11.02
C ILE A 347 -14.14 -4.78 11.18
N ASN A 348 -13.56 -5.86 10.68
CA ASN A 348 -12.11 -6.01 10.65
C ASN A 348 -11.45 -5.18 9.53
N LEU A 349 -10.14 -4.97 9.61
CA LEU A 349 -9.37 -4.22 8.60
C LEU A 349 -9.62 -4.71 7.16
N ALA A 350 -9.74 -6.02 6.93
CA ALA A 350 -10.04 -6.55 5.59
C ALA A 350 -11.44 -6.20 5.10
N GLY A 351 -12.43 -6.16 6.01
CA GLY A 351 -13.79 -5.73 5.73
C GLY A 351 -13.85 -4.23 5.41
N LEU A 352 -13.16 -3.41 6.19
CA LEU A 352 -13.07 -1.97 5.99
C LEU A 352 -12.44 -1.63 4.63
N ALA A 353 -11.32 -2.27 4.28
CA ALA A 353 -10.69 -2.04 2.99
C ALA A 353 -11.59 -2.42 1.81
N ARG A 354 -12.41 -3.46 1.95
CA ARG A 354 -13.34 -3.88 0.88
C ARG A 354 -14.43 -2.84 0.62
N GLN A 355 -14.90 -2.16 1.66
CA GLN A 355 -15.86 -1.06 1.53
C GLN A 355 -15.26 0.15 0.78
N LEU A 356 -13.94 0.30 0.84
CA LEU A 356 -13.18 1.41 0.26
C LEU A 356 -12.49 1.08 -1.07
N ASN A 357 -12.70 -0.12 -1.62
CA ASN A 357 -11.99 -0.53 -2.83
C ASN A 357 -12.52 0.26 -4.04
N GLY A 358 -11.65 1.06 -4.68
CA GLY A 358 -12.00 2.00 -5.75
C GLY A 358 -11.97 3.49 -5.35
N THR A 359 -11.67 3.79 -4.09
CA THR A 359 -11.67 5.16 -3.55
C THR A 359 -10.27 5.76 -3.65
N ARG A 360 -9.98 6.52 -4.71
CA ARG A 360 -8.78 7.38 -4.73
C ARG A 360 -9.08 8.65 -3.94
N LYS A 361 -8.06 9.17 -3.26
CA LYS A 361 -8.06 10.43 -2.51
C LYS A 361 -8.14 11.65 -3.44
N ASP A 362 -9.11 11.66 -4.35
CA ASP A 362 -9.45 12.80 -5.19
C ASP A 362 -10.61 13.55 -4.54
N TRP A 363 -10.28 14.63 -3.84
CA TRP A 363 -11.27 15.49 -3.17
C TRP A 363 -11.94 16.48 -4.13
N THR A 364 -11.57 16.50 -5.42
CA THR A 364 -12.14 17.43 -6.40
C THR A 364 -13.65 17.28 -6.48
N GLN A 365 -14.15 16.04 -6.54
CA GLN A 365 -15.58 15.76 -6.59
C GLN A 365 -16.29 16.22 -5.30
N LEU A 366 -15.65 16.07 -4.14
CA LEU A 366 -16.17 16.59 -2.88
C LEU A 366 -16.24 18.11 -2.90
N HIS A 367 -15.19 18.81 -3.35
CA HIS A 367 -15.18 20.27 -3.43
C HIS A 367 -16.25 20.81 -4.37
N THR A 368 -16.43 20.18 -5.53
CA THR A 368 -17.52 20.49 -6.46
C THR A 368 -18.88 20.31 -5.79
N LEU A 369 -19.09 19.16 -5.15
CA LEU A 369 -20.35 18.83 -4.48
C LEU A 369 -20.70 19.84 -3.39
N LEU A 370 -19.73 20.18 -2.52
CA LEU A 370 -19.93 21.17 -1.47
C LEU A 370 -20.27 22.57 -2.01
N GLY A 371 -19.66 22.94 -3.14
CA GLY A 371 -19.99 24.19 -3.84
C GLY A 371 -21.39 24.20 -4.44
N ALA A 372 -21.91 23.03 -4.80
CA ALA A 372 -23.21 22.87 -5.45
C ALA A 372 -24.40 22.79 -4.47
N VAL A 373 -24.19 22.37 -3.21
CA VAL A 373 -25.25 22.37 -2.18
C VAL A 373 -25.75 23.80 -1.97
N PRO A 374 -27.02 24.13 -2.27
CA PRO A 374 -27.53 25.51 -2.20
C PRO A 374 -27.78 25.99 -0.77
N ALA A 375 -27.83 27.31 -0.59
CA ALA A 375 -28.24 27.91 0.68
C ALA A 375 -29.68 27.47 1.05
N GLY A 376 -29.91 27.21 2.34
CA GLY A 376 -31.19 26.73 2.85
C GLY A 376 -31.38 25.21 2.75
N ARG A 377 -30.38 24.49 2.23
CA ARG A 377 -30.33 23.02 2.23
C ARG A 377 -29.11 22.53 2.99
N TRP A 378 -29.19 21.29 3.46
CA TRP A 378 -28.11 20.61 4.15
C TRP A 378 -28.00 19.15 3.69
N THR A 379 -26.88 18.51 3.96
CA THR A 379 -26.65 17.10 3.63
C THR A 379 -25.89 16.40 4.76
N THR A 380 -25.64 15.08 4.66
CA THR A 380 -24.88 14.35 5.66
C THR A 380 -23.50 13.93 5.18
N TYR A 381 -22.55 13.74 6.11
CA TYR A 381 -21.24 13.16 5.79
C TYR A 381 -21.40 11.79 5.10
N GLY A 382 -22.38 11.00 5.51
CA GLY A 382 -22.70 9.71 4.88
C GLY A 382 -23.21 9.84 3.45
N ASP A 383 -24.08 10.82 3.16
CA ASP A 383 -24.56 11.05 1.78
C ASP A 383 -23.43 11.54 0.88
N VAL A 384 -22.62 12.50 1.36
CA VAL A 384 -21.43 12.99 0.65
C VAL A 384 -20.46 11.85 0.37
N ALA A 385 -20.14 11.03 1.38
CA ALA A 385 -19.25 9.89 1.26
C ALA A 385 -19.76 8.88 0.22
N ALA A 386 -21.06 8.59 0.19
CA ALA A 386 -21.63 7.66 -0.78
C ALA A 386 -21.55 8.16 -2.23
N VAL A 387 -21.62 9.49 -2.45
CA VAL A 387 -21.54 10.07 -3.80
C VAL A 387 -20.11 10.06 -4.33
N ILE A 388 -19.12 10.36 -3.49
CA ILE A 388 -17.71 10.42 -3.92
C ILE A 388 -16.99 9.06 -3.83
N GLY A 389 -17.69 8.01 -3.42
CA GLY A 389 -17.08 6.73 -3.09
C GLY A 389 -16.07 6.90 -1.95
N SER A 390 -16.52 7.12 -0.73
CA SER A 390 -15.69 7.20 0.46
C SER A 390 -16.47 6.71 1.69
N HIS A 391 -15.91 6.90 2.87
CA HIS A 391 -16.61 6.72 4.15
C HIS A 391 -16.76 8.07 4.86
N ALA A 392 -17.77 8.22 5.72
CA ALA A 392 -18.11 9.48 6.38
C ALA A 392 -16.93 10.06 7.20
N VAL A 393 -16.20 9.18 7.91
CA VAL A 393 -15.02 9.54 8.71
C VAL A 393 -13.92 10.27 7.90
N PRO A 394 -13.38 9.74 6.78
CA PRO A 394 -12.48 10.47 5.89
C PRO A 394 -13.01 11.83 5.43
N VAL A 395 -14.31 11.90 5.09
CA VAL A 395 -14.96 13.15 4.68
C VAL A 395 -14.91 14.16 5.82
N GLY A 396 -15.33 13.78 7.02
CA GLY A 396 -15.31 14.66 8.20
C GLY A 396 -13.92 15.20 8.52
N ARG A 397 -12.91 14.34 8.49
CA ARG A 397 -11.50 14.72 8.73
C ARG A 397 -10.96 15.65 7.64
N HIS A 398 -11.32 15.41 6.38
CA HIS A 398 -10.96 16.32 5.31
C HIS A 398 -11.62 17.67 5.53
N LEU A 399 -12.92 17.74 5.81
CA LEU A 399 -13.63 19.00 6.05
C LEU A 399 -13.05 19.79 7.24
N SER A 400 -12.61 19.13 8.31
CA SER A 400 -12.04 19.80 9.49
C SER A 400 -10.63 20.36 9.26
N ALA A 401 -9.84 19.75 8.36
CA ALA A 401 -8.50 20.19 8.00
C ALA A 401 -8.44 21.06 6.74
N CYS A 402 -9.47 21.01 5.90
CA CYS A 402 -9.53 21.67 4.60
C CYS A 402 -9.85 23.16 4.74
N GLY A 403 -8.81 24.00 4.66
CA GLY A 403 -8.95 25.46 4.74
C GLY A 403 -9.66 26.14 3.56
N GLN A 404 -10.03 25.38 2.52
CA GLN A 404 -10.59 25.91 1.26
C GLN A 404 -11.90 25.21 0.86
N CYS A 405 -12.46 24.37 1.72
CA CYS A 405 -13.68 23.65 1.39
C CYS A 405 -14.85 24.66 1.29
N PRO A 406 -15.64 24.64 0.21
CA PRO A 406 -16.82 25.49 0.10
C PRO A 406 -17.86 25.09 1.14
N SER A 407 -18.50 26.06 1.80
CA SER A 407 -19.69 25.86 2.64
C SER A 407 -19.72 24.59 3.54
N PRO A 408 -18.64 24.22 4.25
CA PRO A 408 -18.54 22.93 4.95
C PRO A 408 -19.55 22.80 6.09
N TRP A 409 -20.11 23.91 6.58
CA TRP A 409 -21.17 23.93 7.61
C TRP A 409 -22.49 23.32 7.14
N ARG A 410 -22.70 23.12 5.83
CA ARG A 410 -23.91 22.47 5.26
C ARG A 410 -23.89 20.95 5.37
N VAL A 411 -22.79 20.35 5.86
CA VAL A 411 -22.68 18.92 6.10
C VAL A 411 -22.88 18.64 7.58
N LEU A 412 -23.94 17.89 7.90
CA LEU A 412 -24.35 17.52 9.26
C LEU A 412 -24.17 16.01 9.48
N ASN A 413 -24.30 15.55 10.71
CA ASN A 413 -24.33 14.11 10.99
C ASN A 413 -25.68 13.48 10.61
N ALA A 414 -25.77 12.16 10.68
CA ALA A 414 -26.97 11.41 10.28
C ALA A 414 -28.25 11.82 11.04
N ALA A 415 -28.10 12.30 12.28
CA ALA A 415 -29.17 12.83 13.12
C ALA A 415 -29.57 14.28 12.80
N GLY A 416 -28.98 14.91 11.77
CA GLY A 416 -29.26 16.29 11.37
C GLY A 416 -28.68 17.32 12.34
N ARG A 417 -27.60 16.98 13.06
CA ARG A 417 -26.93 17.87 14.01
C ARG A 417 -25.58 18.31 13.46
N VAL A 418 -25.13 19.49 13.90
CA VAL A 418 -23.74 19.93 13.67
C VAL A 418 -22.82 18.97 14.41
N SER A 419 -21.80 18.45 13.72
CA SER A 419 -20.81 17.56 14.34
C SER A 419 -20.01 18.30 15.42
N ASP A 420 -19.77 17.64 16.55
CA ASP A 420 -18.91 18.17 17.62
C ASP A 420 -17.46 18.37 17.15
N GLY A 421 -17.04 17.63 16.12
CA GLY A 421 -15.73 17.75 15.49
C GLY A 421 -15.60 18.88 14.46
N PHE A 422 -16.67 19.64 14.19
CA PHE A 422 -16.63 20.72 13.20
C PHE A 422 -15.64 21.82 13.62
N GLN A 423 -14.83 22.28 12.67
CA GLN A 423 -13.88 23.37 12.86
C GLN A 423 -14.03 24.40 11.73
N TRP A 424 -14.08 25.68 12.07
CA TRP A 424 -14.03 26.74 11.06
C TRP A 424 -12.65 26.79 10.39
N PRO A 425 -12.59 26.92 9.05
CA PRO A 425 -11.36 27.24 8.34
C PRO A 425 -10.69 28.51 8.88
N ASP A 426 -11.52 29.54 9.13
CA ASP A 426 -11.10 30.76 9.80
C ASP A 426 -11.27 30.62 11.32
N ARG A 427 -10.15 30.47 12.02
CA ARG A 427 -10.08 30.32 13.48
C ARG A 427 -10.53 31.56 14.25
N THR A 428 -10.74 32.69 13.59
CA THR A 428 -11.20 33.94 14.22
C THR A 428 -12.72 34.07 14.26
N ARG A 429 -13.46 33.20 13.54
CA ARG A 429 -14.92 33.21 13.57
C ARG A 429 -15.46 32.78 14.92
N THR A 430 -16.51 33.48 15.35
CA THR A 430 -17.22 33.23 16.61
C THR A 430 -18.65 32.76 16.42
N ASP A 431 -19.21 32.92 15.22
CA ASP A 431 -20.53 32.42 14.88
C ASP A 431 -20.51 30.88 14.80
N THR A 432 -21.65 30.27 15.10
CA THR A 432 -21.81 28.81 15.06
C THR A 432 -22.33 28.35 13.70
N PRO A 433 -22.00 27.13 13.24
CA PRO A 433 -22.55 26.59 11.99
C PRO A 433 -24.08 26.66 11.92
N ARG A 434 -24.74 26.46 13.06
CA ARG A 434 -26.19 26.57 13.20
C ARG A 434 -26.72 27.97 12.93
N GLU A 435 -26.05 29.02 13.41
CA GLU A 435 -26.47 30.41 13.15
C GLU A 435 -26.40 30.73 11.67
N ILE A 436 -25.34 30.27 10.99
CA ILE A 436 -25.17 30.45 9.54
C ILE A 436 -26.22 29.66 8.77
N LEU A 437 -26.46 28.40 9.10
CA LEU A 437 -27.52 27.59 8.49
C LEU A 437 -28.90 28.21 8.68
N GLY A 438 -29.18 28.76 9.87
CA GLY A 438 -30.42 29.48 10.13
C GLY A 438 -30.57 30.74 9.28
N ALA A 439 -29.50 31.52 9.12
CA ALA A 439 -29.48 32.69 8.24
C ALA A 439 -29.65 32.32 6.75
N GLU A 440 -29.20 31.13 6.35
CA GLU A 440 -29.44 30.57 5.02
C GLU A 440 -30.87 30.02 4.83
N GLY A 441 -31.67 29.91 5.90
CA GLY A 441 -33.06 29.48 5.85
C GLY A 441 -33.32 28.04 6.32
N VAL A 442 -32.30 27.34 6.85
CA VAL A 442 -32.49 25.99 7.42
C VAL A 442 -33.25 26.10 8.75
N ARG A 443 -34.36 25.37 8.87
CA ARG A 443 -35.15 25.28 10.10
C ARG A 443 -34.56 24.23 11.04
N PHE A 444 -34.63 24.49 12.35
CA PHE A 444 -34.20 23.57 13.40
C PHE A 444 -35.30 23.34 14.43
N ASP A 445 -35.48 22.09 14.86
CA ASP A 445 -36.19 21.73 16.09
C ASP A 445 -35.17 21.31 17.15
N GLY A 446 -35.10 22.06 18.25
CA GLY A 446 -34.03 21.86 19.24
C GLY A 446 -32.66 22.03 18.58
N ALA A 447 -31.84 21.00 18.50
CA ALA A 447 -30.54 21.00 17.82
C ALA A 447 -30.54 20.30 16.45
N VAL A 448 -31.70 19.81 16.00
CA VAL A 448 -31.85 18.96 14.82
C VAL A 448 -32.38 19.78 13.65
N ALA A 449 -31.70 19.75 12.52
CA ALA A 449 -32.15 20.39 11.28
C ALA A 449 -33.36 19.66 10.69
N ASP A 450 -34.26 20.42 10.08
CA ASP A 450 -35.47 19.90 9.43
C ASP A 450 -35.11 18.92 8.30
N ALA A 451 -35.59 17.68 8.42
CA ALA A 451 -35.30 16.60 7.49
C ALA A 451 -35.84 16.88 6.07
N GLU A 452 -36.90 17.68 5.91
CA GLU A 452 -37.41 18.09 4.59
C GLU A 452 -36.40 18.94 3.81
N MET A 453 -35.45 19.56 4.51
CA MET A 453 -34.41 20.40 3.92
C MET A 453 -33.11 19.64 3.62
N ARG A 454 -33.04 18.33 3.97
CA ARG A 454 -31.91 17.47 3.64
C ARG A 454 -31.87 17.18 2.13
N LEU A 455 -30.68 17.10 1.56
CA LEU A 455 -30.40 16.54 0.24
C LEU A 455 -29.83 15.14 0.42
N GLY A 456 -30.54 14.14 -0.10
CA GLY A 456 -30.10 12.75 -0.09
C GLY A 456 -29.10 12.45 -1.20
N GLN A 457 -28.59 11.21 -1.24
CA GLN A 457 -27.59 10.79 -2.23
C GLN A 457 -28.00 11.06 -3.69
N ASP A 458 -29.27 10.81 -4.03
CA ASP A 458 -29.75 10.99 -5.40
C ASP A 458 -29.86 12.47 -5.78
N ASP A 459 -30.28 13.34 -4.84
CA ASP A 459 -30.29 14.79 -5.06
C ASP A 459 -28.87 15.33 -5.26
N LEU A 460 -27.92 14.84 -4.45
CA LEU A 460 -26.51 15.23 -4.54
C LEU A 460 -25.87 14.81 -5.86
N ARG A 461 -26.19 13.63 -6.41
CA ARG A 461 -25.69 13.20 -7.73
C ARG A 461 -26.20 14.10 -8.84
N GLN A 462 -27.46 14.50 -8.79
CA GLN A 462 -28.03 15.42 -9.78
C GLN A 462 -27.33 16.79 -9.79
N LEU A 463 -26.89 17.28 -8.62
CA LEU A 463 -26.20 18.57 -8.50
C LEU A 463 -24.80 18.62 -9.15
N ILE A 464 -24.19 17.47 -9.47
CA ILE A 464 -22.84 17.40 -10.05
C ILE A 464 -22.81 16.87 -11.49
N ASP A 465 -23.94 16.36 -11.98
CA ASP A 465 -24.13 15.91 -13.36
C ASP A 465 -24.61 17.04 -14.30
N ASP A 466 -25.07 18.17 -13.72
CA ASP A 466 -25.47 19.42 -14.40
C ASP A 466 -24.31 20.43 -14.45
#